data_AF-A0A6P0LNH1-F1
#
_entry.id   AF-A0A6P0LNH1-F1
#
_cell.length_a   1.000
_cell.length_b   1.000
_cell.length_c   1.000
_cell.angle_alpha   90.00
_cell.angle_beta   90.00
_cell.angle_gamma   90.00
#
_symmetry.space_group_name_H-M   'P 1'
#
loop_
_entity.id
_entity.type
_entity.pdbx_description
1 polymer ?
#
loop_
_entity_poly.entity_id
_entity_poly.type
_entity_poly.pdbx_seq_one_letter_code
_entity_poly.pdbx_strand_id
1 'polypeptide(L)' 'LSDSYFCRRPQMRTLPKDAFFSRKEKLPIGQALGKISGCCIKRVPPGSPILIPGEEVTQWHLKVLESNTMIDITC' A
#
# COMPACT_ATOMS: atom_id res chain seq x y z
N LEU A 1 -19.41 -2.77 14.80
CA LEU A 1 -18.52 -3.85 14.34
C LEU A 1 -17.43 -3.19 13.51
N SER A 2 -16.45 -2.62 14.20
CA SER A 2 -15.42 -1.74 13.63
C SER A 2 -14.51 -2.53 12.70
N ASP A 3 -14.41 -2.09 11.43
CA ASP A 3 -13.52 -2.63 10.39
C ASP A 3 -12.16 -3.02 10.97
N SER A 4 -11.97 -4.33 11.16
CA SER A 4 -10.72 -4.84 11.73
C SER A 4 -9.64 -4.70 10.66
N TYR A 5 -8.57 -3.96 10.96
CA TYR A 5 -7.36 -3.83 10.12
C TYR A 5 -6.81 -5.18 9.62
N PHE A 6 -7.20 -6.28 10.28
CA PHE A 6 -6.75 -7.65 10.04
C PHE A 6 -7.47 -8.37 8.90
N CYS A 7 -8.72 -8.03 8.57
CA CYS A 7 -9.50 -8.75 7.57
C CYS A 7 -9.78 -7.86 6.36
N ARG A 8 -8.76 -7.70 5.51
CA ARG A 8 -8.91 -7.05 4.21
C ARG A 8 -8.46 -7.99 3.10
N ARG A 9 -9.07 -7.87 1.92
CA ARG A 9 -8.60 -8.55 0.71
C ARG A 9 -7.78 -7.57 -0.12
N PRO A 10 -6.45 -7.74 -0.22
CA PRO A 10 -5.61 -6.85 -1.01
C PRO A 10 -6.04 -6.82 -2.47
N GLN A 11 -6.07 -5.63 -3.07
CA GLN A 11 -6.36 -5.46 -4.49
C GLN A 11 -5.08 -5.61 -5.29
N MET A 12 -4.70 -6.86 -5.56
CA MET A 12 -3.49 -7.19 -6.30
C MET A 12 -3.67 -6.88 -7.80
N ARG A 13 -2.76 -6.09 -8.36
CA ARG A 13 -2.69 -5.75 -9.79
C ARG A 13 -1.51 -6.38 -10.50
N THR A 14 -0.45 -6.70 -9.77
CA THR A 14 0.73 -7.42 -10.29
C THR A 14 1.22 -8.43 -9.26
N LEU A 15 2.15 -9.30 -9.66
CA LEU A 15 2.78 -10.21 -8.71
C LEU A 15 3.63 -9.40 -7.71
N PRO A 16 3.61 -9.76 -6.42
CA PRO A 16 4.44 -9.07 -5.42
C PRO A 16 5.92 -9.03 -5.80
N LYS A 17 6.43 -10.11 -6.40
CA LYS A 17 7.80 -10.18 -6.91
C LYS A 17 8.08 -9.09 -7.95
N ASP A 18 7.19 -8.95 -8.93
CA ASP A 18 7.42 -8.03 -10.05
C ASP A 18 7.36 -6.57 -9.58
N ALA A 19 6.38 -6.22 -8.75
CA ALA A 19 6.30 -4.90 -8.15
C ALA A 19 7.48 -4.59 -7.22
N PHE A 20 7.94 -5.58 -6.45
CA PHE A 20 9.09 -5.40 -5.57
C PHE A 20 10.39 -5.16 -6.35
N PHE A 21 10.55 -5.73 -7.55
CA PHE A 21 11.74 -5.54 -8.39
C PHE A 21 11.58 -4.50 -9.51
N SER A 22 10.39 -3.90 -9.67
CA SER A 22 10.16 -2.87 -10.69
C SER A 22 10.99 -1.60 -10.42
N ARG A 23 11.08 -0.73 -11.43
CA ARG A 23 11.41 0.69 -11.17
C ARG A 23 10.33 1.29 -10.28
N LYS A 24 10.75 2.19 -9.39
CA LYS A 24 9.85 2.83 -8.41
C LYS A 24 10.11 4.33 -8.35
N GLU A 25 9.06 5.06 -8.04
CA GLU A 25 9.12 6.46 -7.65
C GLU A 25 8.44 6.66 -6.29
N LYS A 26 8.84 7.70 -5.55
CA LYS A 26 8.26 8.03 -4.25
C LYS A 26 7.18 9.09 -4.39
N LEU A 27 6.00 8.81 -3.86
CA LEU A 27 4.90 9.77 -3.76
C LEU A 27 4.29 9.78 -2.36
N PRO A 28 3.75 10.93 -1.90
CA PRO A 28 2.86 10.95 -0.75
C PRO A 28 1.62 10.09 -1.03
N ILE A 29 1.17 9.31 -0.05
CA ILE A 29 0.00 8.44 -0.18
C ILE A 29 -1.25 9.21 -0.65
N GLY A 30 -1.40 10.47 -0.26
CA GLY A 30 -2.49 11.34 -0.70
C GLY A 30 -2.53 11.61 -2.20
N GLN A 31 -1.45 11.34 -2.93
CA GLN A 31 -1.34 11.45 -4.39
C GLN A 31 -1.26 10.08 -5.10
N ALA A 32 -1.30 8.98 -4.33
CA ALA A 32 -1.02 7.65 -4.84
C ALA A 32 -2.28 6.82 -5.13
N LEU A 33 -3.49 7.38 -5.00
CA LEU A 33 -4.75 6.65 -5.27
C LEU A 33 -4.73 6.01 -6.68
N GLY A 34 -5.01 4.70 -6.76
CA GLY A 34 -4.99 3.93 -8.00
C GLY A 34 -3.60 3.52 -8.49
N LYS A 35 -2.52 3.94 -7.81
CA LYS A 35 -1.15 3.50 -8.12
C LYS A 35 -0.86 2.14 -7.49
N ILE A 36 0.08 1.41 -8.06
CA ILE A 36 0.52 0.10 -7.56
C ILE A 36 1.72 0.33 -6.66
N SER A 37 1.70 -0.22 -5.45
CA SER A 37 2.84 -0.11 -4.56
C SER A 37 3.98 -1.03 -4.95
N GLY A 38 5.20 -0.52 -4.85
CA GLY A 38 6.42 -1.28 -4.99
C GLY A 38 7.02 -1.75 -3.67
N CYS A 39 6.43 -1.42 -2.51
CA CYS A 39 6.99 -1.73 -1.20
C CYS A 39 5.92 -2.14 -0.16
N CYS A 40 6.37 -2.61 1.00
CA CYS A 40 5.48 -2.90 2.12
C CYS A 40 5.36 -1.69 3.05
N ILE A 41 4.14 -1.37 3.49
CA ILE A 41 3.89 -0.52 4.66
C ILE A 41 3.18 -1.36 5.70
N LYS A 42 3.70 -1.35 6.93
CA LYS A 42 3.19 -2.15 8.04
C LYS A 42 3.00 -1.28 9.27
N ARG A 43 1.93 -1.53 10.02
CA ARG A 43 1.75 -0.92 11.35
C ARG A 43 2.47 -1.76 12.38
N VAL A 44 3.31 -1.16 13.20
CA VAL A 44 4.01 -1.85 14.29
C VAL A 44 3.74 -1.11 15.60
N PRO A 45 3.21 -1.79 16.64
CA PRO A 45 2.49 -3.08 16.65
C PRO A 45 1.08 -2.94 16.01
N PRO A 46 0.43 -4.01 15.45
CA PRO A 46 0.62 -5.45 15.65
C PRO A 46 1.44 -6.18 14.56
N GLY A 47 2.02 -5.47 13.59
CA GLY A 47 2.83 -6.05 12.51
C GLY A 47 2.05 -6.43 11.25
N SER A 48 0.75 -6.14 11.19
CA SER A 48 -0.08 -6.41 10.01
C SER A 48 0.26 -5.46 8.83
N PRO A 49 0.31 -5.96 7.59
CA PRO A 49 0.57 -5.12 6.43
C PRO A 49 -0.64 -4.23 6.11
N ILE A 50 -0.39 -2.93 6.04
CA ILE A 50 -1.32 -1.95 5.47
C ILE A 50 -1.22 -2.00 3.96
N LEU A 51 -0.01 -2.16 3.41
CA LEU A 51 0.24 -2.14 1.97
C LEU A 51 1.32 -3.17 1.64
N ILE A 52 1.18 -3.86 0.53
CA ILE A 52 2.16 -4.84 0.04
C ILE A 52 2.53 -4.56 -1.42
N PRO A 53 3.71 -5.00 -1.90
CA PRO A 53 4.09 -4.85 -3.30
C PRO A 53 3.06 -5.51 -4.21
N GLY A 54 2.70 -4.82 -5.30
CA GLY A 54 1.74 -5.28 -6.30
C GLY A 54 0.30 -4.97 -5.96
N GLU A 55 0.04 -4.43 -4.77
CA GLU A 55 -1.27 -3.94 -4.37
C GLU A 55 -1.55 -2.53 -4.87
N GLU A 56 -2.80 -2.29 -5.30
CA GLU A 56 -3.31 -0.96 -5.59
C GLU A 56 -3.63 -0.16 -4.32
N VAL A 57 -3.19 1.09 -4.30
CA VAL A 57 -3.59 2.06 -3.29
C VAL A 57 -5.05 2.45 -3.47
N THR A 58 -5.90 1.92 -2.59
CA THR A 58 -7.33 2.24 -2.47
C THR A 58 -7.64 3.32 -1.42
N GLN A 59 -8.89 3.78 -1.40
CA GLN A 59 -9.45 4.67 -0.37
C GLN A 59 -9.26 4.17 1.07
N TRP A 60 -9.19 2.85 1.28
CA TRP A 60 -8.92 2.30 2.60
C TRP A 60 -7.54 2.73 3.09
N HIS A 61 -6.52 2.69 2.23
CA HIS A 61 -5.15 3.10 2.58
C HIS A 61 -5.09 4.59 2.92
N LEU A 62 -5.80 5.44 2.19
CA LEU A 62 -5.87 6.89 2.46
C LEU A 62 -6.51 7.21 3.82
N LYS A 63 -7.41 6.35 4.31
CA LYS A 63 -8.03 6.50 5.63
C LYS A 63 -7.12 6.05 6.78
N VAL A 64 -6.18 5.15 6.49
CA VAL A 64 -5.37 4.46 7.52
C VAL A 64 -3.97 5.09 7.66
N LEU A 65 -3.45 5.69 6.58
CA LEU A 65 -2.14 6.35 6.54
C LEU A 65 -2.30 7.87 6.53
N GLU A 66 -1.35 8.58 7.13
CA GLU A 66 -1.28 10.04 7.03
C GLU A 66 -1.01 10.45 5.58
N SER A 67 -1.69 11.47 5.06
CA SER A 67 -1.64 11.87 3.64
C SER A 67 -0.23 12.18 3.10
N ASN A 68 0.71 12.56 3.98
CA ASN A 68 2.11 12.84 3.68
C ASN A 68 3.03 11.61 3.77
N THR A 69 2.51 10.43 4.16
CA THR A 69 3.27 9.19 4.22
C THR A 69 3.86 8.90 2.83
N MET A 70 5.17 8.93 2.72
CA MET A 70 5.86 8.65 1.46
C MET A 70 5.87 7.16 1.19
N ILE A 71 5.41 6.75 0.00
CA ILE A 71 5.36 5.35 -0.43
C ILE A 71 6.12 5.18 -1.73
N ASP A 72 6.68 3.99 -1.96
CA ASP A 72 7.21 3.64 -3.28
C ASP A 72 6.08 3.07 -4.13
N ILE A 73 5.86 3.67 -5.30
CA ILE A 73 4.94 3.14 -6.33
C ILE A 73 5.74 2.61 -7.52
N THR A 74 5.20 1.62 -8.20
CA THR A 74 5.81 1.10 -9.43
C THR A 74 5.67 2.14 -10.55
N CYS A 75 6.74 2.35 -11.32
CA CYS A 75 6.70 3.14 -12.56
C CYS A 75 6.00 2.39 -13.69
#